data_AF-A0A5D4TSX9-F1
#
_entry.id   AF-A0A5D4TSX9-F1
#
_cell.length_a   1.000
_cell.length_b   1.000
_cell.length_c   1.000
_cell.angle_alpha   90.00
_cell.angle_beta   90.00
_cell.angle_gamma   90.00
#
_symmetry.space_group_name_H-M   'P 1'
#
loop_
_entity.id
_entity.type
_entity.pdbx_description
1 polymer ?
#
loop_
_entity_poly.entity_id
_entity_poly.type
_entity_poly.pdbx_seq_one_letter_code
_entity_poly.pdbx_strand_id
1 'polypeptide(L)'
;MKNNKIISVGLSIGLLSGTFATGSLAAPSDNALFQMNKKEGTPEFVSGLLSAPSGKKAETIVLSFLEKNKAKFKLSDKKSDEQFKVLSVEKDELGNKVVRIQQTYHGVPVWGSTQSAVVKEDGTLQAFSGTVVADLDQKITSLNKKVNAKKALKVAKKDLGLDPKLERDAKPELVVYTDGDSASFAYFVNLNYLEPSPGNWNYFIDAKSGKILNKYNDMHEVTGTNQVGTGKGVLGDSKPLNTTLSSGKYYLQDNTRGNGVYTYNMNNRTFFPQFFLPGTLWSDSDNVLNAAYDAPAVDAHYFAGITYDFYKDNYNRNSYDNQGARLVSSVHYSSGYNNAFWNGSQMVYGDGDGTTFAPLSGGIDVVAHELTHAVTDFTSDLVYQNESGALNEAISDIFGTLVEYENGANPDFEIGEDIYTPGTSGDALRSMSNPAKYGDPDHYSKRYTGTGDNGGVHTNSGIINKQAYLLSEGGSHYGITVPGIGREKLGDIYYRMNTVYLTASSTFSQARAAAVQAATDLFGSTSAEVNAVKLSFDAVGIN
;
A
#
# COMPACT_ATOMS: atom_id res chain seq x y z
N MET A 1 19.57 -8.52 70.83
CA MET A 1 19.59 -7.26 71.60
C MET A 1 18.65 -6.28 70.91
N LYS A 2 17.69 -5.72 71.66
CA LYS A 2 17.02 -4.40 71.56
C LYS A 2 16.85 -3.81 70.14
N ASN A 3 15.72 -3.27 69.70
CA ASN A 3 14.49 -2.81 70.34
C ASN A 3 13.63 -2.23 69.19
N ASN A 4 12.30 -2.33 69.30
CA ASN A 4 11.30 -1.26 69.06
C ASN A 4 11.36 -0.43 67.75
N LYS A 5 10.27 -0.13 67.04
CA LYS A 5 8.94 0.25 67.52
C LYS A 5 8.00 0.40 66.32
N ILE A 6 6.80 -0.12 66.48
CA ILE A 6 5.58 0.18 65.72
C ILE A 6 5.19 1.65 65.94
N ILE A 7 4.73 2.35 64.91
CA ILE A 7 3.62 3.32 65.03
C ILE A 7 2.68 3.14 63.84
N SER A 8 1.55 2.51 64.14
CA SER A 8 0.29 2.56 63.43
C SER A 8 -0.64 3.51 64.17
N VAL A 9 -1.27 4.49 63.50
CA VAL A 9 -2.58 5.11 63.84
C VAL A 9 -3.05 5.82 62.56
N GLY A 10 -4.25 5.67 62.01
CA GLY A 10 -5.44 4.95 62.42
C GLY A 10 -6.67 5.67 61.84
N LEU A 11 -7.68 4.93 61.41
CA LEU A 11 -9.08 5.25 61.73
C LEU A 11 -9.96 4.00 61.60
N SER A 12 -10.13 3.35 62.75
CA SER A 12 -11.35 2.76 63.32
C SER A 12 -12.69 3.40 62.86
N ILE A 13 -13.88 2.80 62.90
CA ILE A 13 -14.48 1.64 63.60
C ILE A 13 -15.84 1.37 62.93
N GLY A 14 -16.32 0.13 62.95
CA GLY A 14 -17.74 -0.18 62.71
C GLY A 14 -18.07 -1.65 62.46
N LEU A 15 -17.99 -2.48 63.50
CA LEU A 15 -18.47 -3.87 63.49
C LEU A 15 -19.98 -3.95 63.18
N LEU A 16 -20.40 -5.02 62.50
CA LEU A 16 -21.32 -6.04 63.05
C LEU A 16 -21.52 -7.21 62.08
N SER A 17 -21.06 -8.37 62.55
CA SER A 17 -21.60 -9.73 62.38
C SER A 17 -22.69 -9.98 61.33
N GLY A 18 -22.49 -11.02 60.51
CA GLY A 18 -23.61 -11.74 59.91
C GLY A 18 -23.25 -12.67 58.77
N THR A 19 -23.06 -13.95 59.11
CA THR A 19 -23.35 -15.13 58.27
C THR A 19 -22.61 -15.32 56.95
N PHE A 20 -21.94 -16.47 56.83
CA PHE A 20 -21.61 -17.11 55.57
C PHE A 20 -22.88 -17.26 54.72
N ALA A 21 -23.11 -16.33 53.81
CA ALA A 21 -23.89 -16.58 52.61
C ALA A 21 -22.90 -17.05 51.54
N THR A 22 -23.03 -18.30 51.12
CA THR A 22 -22.48 -18.77 49.85
C THR A 22 -23.08 -17.89 48.75
N GLY A 23 -22.41 -16.78 48.44
CA GLY A 23 -22.69 -16.01 47.25
C GLY A 23 -22.33 -16.90 46.08
N SER A 24 -23.35 -17.45 45.42
CA SER A 24 -23.21 -17.88 44.05
C SER A 24 -22.54 -16.74 43.31
N LEU A 25 -21.33 -16.95 42.78
CA LEU A 25 -20.78 -16.08 41.75
C LEU A 25 -21.86 -15.96 40.68
N ALA A 26 -22.49 -14.79 40.60
CA ALA A 26 -23.43 -14.49 39.54
C ALA A 26 -22.68 -14.78 38.23
N ALA A 27 -23.27 -15.63 37.38
CA ALA A 27 -22.73 -15.91 36.07
C ALA A 27 -22.49 -14.57 35.35
N PRO A 28 -21.38 -14.39 34.62
CA PRO A 28 -21.20 -13.19 33.82
C PRO A 28 -22.40 -13.06 32.90
N SER A 29 -23.11 -11.94 32.97
CA SER A 29 -24.20 -11.66 32.04
C SER A 29 -23.59 -11.57 30.64
N ASP A 30 -23.94 -12.51 29.76
CA ASP A 30 -23.59 -12.51 28.34
C ASP A 30 -24.07 -11.18 27.70
N ASN A 31 -23.21 -10.16 27.65
CA ASN A 31 -23.46 -8.89 26.96
C ASN A 31 -23.04 -8.97 25.47
N ALA A 32 -23.12 -10.16 24.88
CA ALA A 32 -22.75 -10.39 23.49
C ALA A 32 -23.80 -9.77 22.55
N LEU A 33 -23.40 -8.76 21.79
CA LEU A 33 -24.23 -8.10 20.78
C LEU A 33 -24.00 -8.77 19.43
N PHE A 34 -25.05 -9.34 18.85
CA PHE A 34 -25.01 -10.00 17.54
C PHE A 34 -25.63 -9.07 16.49
N GLN A 35 -24.79 -8.49 15.63
CA GLN A 35 -25.24 -7.83 14.42
C GLN A 35 -25.41 -8.88 13.31
N MET A 36 -26.62 -8.97 12.77
CA MET A 36 -27.00 -9.98 11.80
C MET A 36 -26.85 -9.48 10.37
N ASN A 37 -26.26 -10.31 9.51
CA ASN A 37 -26.25 -10.11 8.08
C ASN A 37 -27.67 -10.28 7.53
N LYS A 38 -28.19 -9.26 6.85
CA LYS A 38 -29.57 -9.28 6.32
C LYS A 38 -29.79 -10.33 5.22
N LYS A 39 -28.73 -10.74 4.51
CA LYS A 39 -28.81 -11.67 3.38
C LYS A 39 -28.69 -13.13 3.83
N GLU A 40 -27.67 -13.46 4.61
CA GLU A 40 -27.42 -14.84 5.06
C GLU A 40 -28.26 -15.21 6.30
N GLY A 41 -28.72 -14.21 7.06
CA GLY A 41 -29.40 -14.45 8.33
C GLY A 41 -28.48 -15.07 9.39
N THR A 42 -27.17 -14.84 9.28
CA THR A 42 -26.13 -15.23 10.24
C THR A 42 -25.49 -13.97 10.83
N PRO A 43 -24.82 -14.04 11.99
CA PRO A 43 -24.06 -12.91 12.52
C PRO A 43 -22.93 -12.50 11.55
N GLU A 44 -22.81 -11.20 11.25
CA GLU A 44 -21.68 -10.60 10.51
C GLU A 44 -20.68 -9.91 11.44
N PHE A 45 -21.14 -9.47 12.61
CA PHE A 45 -20.30 -8.89 13.64
C PHE A 45 -20.87 -9.22 15.02
N VAL A 46 -20.01 -9.70 15.91
CA VAL A 46 -20.35 -9.99 17.30
C VAL A 46 -19.35 -9.29 18.19
N SER A 47 -19.83 -8.54 19.18
CA SER A 47 -18.96 -7.77 20.09
C SER A 47 -19.43 -7.86 21.54
N GLY A 48 -18.51 -7.61 22.47
CA GLY A 48 -18.76 -7.64 23.90
C GLY A 48 -17.94 -8.71 24.61
N LEU A 49 -18.44 -9.22 25.73
CA LEU A 49 -17.81 -10.34 26.44
C LEU A 49 -18.33 -11.66 25.83
N LEU A 50 -17.62 -12.20 24.83
CA LEU A 50 -18.08 -13.37 24.07
C LEU A 50 -17.65 -14.70 24.71
N SER A 51 -16.67 -14.67 25.60
CA SER A 51 -16.25 -15.79 26.43
C SER A 51 -15.79 -15.30 27.80
N ALA A 52 -15.74 -16.20 28.79
CA ALA A 52 -14.99 -15.94 30.02
C ALA A 52 -13.47 -15.95 29.74
N PRO A 53 -12.65 -15.33 30.63
CA PRO A 53 -11.19 -15.46 30.59
C PRO A 53 -10.73 -16.92 30.55
N SER A 54 -9.62 -17.19 29.86
CA SER A 54 -9.20 -18.56 29.55
C SER A 54 -7.70 -18.66 29.26
N GLY A 55 -7.02 -19.67 29.84
CA GLY A 55 -5.62 -19.97 29.50
C GLY A 55 -5.42 -20.74 28.18
N LYS A 56 -6.49 -21.00 27.42
CA LYS A 56 -6.41 -21.75 26.15
C LYS A 56 -5.79 -20.90 25.05
N LYS A 57 -5.33 -21.56 23.98
CA LYS A 57 -4.85 -20.86 22.77
C LYS A 57 -5.99 -20.05 22.13
N ALA A 58 -5.64 -18.93 21.52
CA ALA A 58 -6.62 -17.97 20.97
C ALA A 58 -7.49 -18.61 19.88
N GLU A 59 -6.89 -19.39 18.99
CA GLU A 59 -7.60 -20.14 17.97
C GLU A 59 -8.58 -21.16 18.54
N THR A 60 -8.24 -21.81 19.67
CA THR A 60 -9.15 -22.74 20.35
C THR A 60 -10.34 -22.01 20.96
N ILE A 61 -10.13 -20.80 21.50
CA ILE A 61 -11.19 -19.95 22.05
C ILE A 61 -12.19 -19.57 20.95
N VAL A 62 -11.68 -19.11 19.79
CA VAL A 62 -12.50 -18.70 18.64
C VAL A 62 -13.31 -19.87 18.08
N LEU A 63 -12.68 -21.03 17.87
CA LEU A 63 -13.38 -22.22 17.37
C LEU A 63 -14.41 -22.73 18.38
N SER A 64 -14.14 -22.63 19.69
CA SER A 64 -15.12 -22.99 20.73
C SER A 64 -16.33 -22.05 20.75
N PHE A 65 -16.11 -20.76 20.47
CA PHE A 65 -17.19 -19.79 20.35
C PHE A 65 -18.11 -20.12 19.17
N LEU A 66 -17.54 -20.46 18.01
CA LEU A 66 -18.31 -20.91 16.85
C LEU A 66 -19.08 -22.20 17.14
N GLU A 67 -18.44 -23.16 17.82
CA GLU A 67 -19.03 -24.44 18.22
C GLU A 67 -20.27 -24.22 19.11
N LYS A 68 -20.15 -23.35 20.13
CA LYS A 68 -21.27 -22.98 21.03
C LYS A 68 -22.42 -22.26 20.31
N ASN A 69 -22.12 -21.55 19.22
CA ASN A 69 -23.09 -20.71 18.49
C ASN A 69 -23.47 -21.28 17.12
N LYS A 70 -23.21 -22.56 16.84
CA LYS A 70 -23.49 -23.21 15.54
C LYS A 70 -24.88 -22.91 14.99
N ALA A 71 -25.91 -23.00 15.83
CA ALA A 71 -27.28 -22.74 15.42
C ALA A 71 -27.50 -21.29 14.94
N LYS A 72 -26.85 -20.30 15.58
CA LYS A 72 -26.94 -18.88 15.16
C LYS A 72 -26.21 -18.62 13.85
N PHE A 73 -25.06 -19.28 13.67
CA PHE A 73 -24.27 -19.20 12.44
C PHE A 73 -24.75 -20.17 11.34
N LYS A 74 -25.78 -20.98 11.61
CA LYS A 74 -26.34 -21.99 10.70
C LYS A 74 -25.25 -22.91 10.12
N LEU A 75 -24.36 -23.35 11.00
CA LEU A 75 -23.29 -24.30 10.70
C LEU A 75 -23.81 -25.74 10.79
N SER A 76 -23.14 -26.66 10.11
CA SER A 76 -23.44 -28.10 10.23
C SER A 76 -23.10 -28.64 11.63
N ASP A 77 -23.58 -29.85 11.91
CA ASP A 77 -23.31 -30.55 13.17
C ASP A 77 -21.82 -30.95 13.34
N LYS A 78 -21.02 -30.94 12.26
CA LYS A 78 -19.58 -31.23 12.31
C LYS A 78 -18.83 -30.25 13.19
N LYS A 79 -17.70 -30.63 13.77
CA LYS A 79 -16.95 -29.73 14.66
C LYS A 79 -16.47 -28.46 13.93
N SER A 80 -16.34 -27.35 14.65
CA SER A 80 -15.89 -26.09 14.06
C SER A 80 -14.47 -26.16 13.46
N ASP A 81 -13.58 -27.02 13.97
CA ASP A 81 -12.24 -27.24 13.39
C ASP A 81 -12.26 -28.06 12.08
N GLU A 82 -13.39 -28.71 11.74
CA GLU A 82 -13.63 -29.32 10.43
C GLU A 82 -14.30 -28.35 9.44
N GLN A 83 -14.91 -27.27 9.95
CA GLN A 83 -15.64 -26.27 9.17
C GLN A 83 -14.84 -24.98 8.98
N PHE A 84 -13.75 -24.79 9.74
CA PHE A 84 -12.89 -23.61 9.65
C PHE A 84 -11.42 -24.00 9.74
N LYS A 85 -10.59 -23.33 8.93
CA LYS A 85 -9.14 -23.42 8.99
C LYS A 85 -8.59 -22.13 9.59
N VAL A 86 -7.71 -22.25 10.58
CA VAL A 86 -6.96 -21.11 11.11
C VAL A 86 -5.92 -20.69 10.08
N LEU A 87 -5.92 -19.42 9.70
CA LEU A 87 -4.98 -18.83 8.75
C LEU A 87 -3.79 -18.21 9.48
N SER A 88 -4.06 -17.35 10.47
CA SER A 88 -3.02 -16.71 11.27
C SER A 88 -3.51 -16.37 12.68
N VAL A 89 -2.53 -16.21 13.59
CA VAL A 89 -2.71 -15.69 14.94
C VAL A 89 -1.60 -14.67 15.17
N GLU A 90 -1.97 -13.40 15.22
CA GLU A 90 -1.03 -12.27 15.30
C GLU A 90 -1.33 -11.44 16.53
N LYS A 91 -0.31 -10.78 17.10
CA LYS A 91 -0.50 -9.86 18.23
C LYS A 91 -0.71 -8.45 17.67
N ASP A 92 -1.77 -7.76 18.11
CA ASP A 92 -2.00 -6.36 17.77
C ASP A 92 -1.19 -5.40 18.65
N GLU A 93 -1.21 -4.12 18.32
CA GLU A 93 -0.47 -3.06 19.03
C GLU A 93 -0.94 -2.87 20.48
N LEU A 94 -2.17 -3.27 20.79
CA LEU A 94 -2.76 -3.23 22.14
C LEU A 94 -2.45 -4.50 22.95
N GLY A 95 -1.72 -5.44 22.35
CA GLY A 95 -1.30 -6.70 22.95
C GLY A 95 -2.33 -7.83 22.90
N ASN A 96 -3.48 -7.63 22.27
CA ASN A 96 -4.46 -8.68 22.02
C ASN A 96 -3.98 -9.60 20.89
N LYS A 97 -4.61 -10.77 20.77
CA LYS A 97 -4.39 -11.71 19.67
C LYS A 97 -5.52 -11.58 18.66
N VAL A 98 -5.19 -11.28 17.42
CA VAL A 98 -6.09 -11.32 16.26
C VAL A 98 -5.95 -12.69 15.60
N VAL A 99 -7.04 -13.46 15.62
CA VAL A 99 -7.13 -14.77 14.98
C VAL A 99 -7.89 -14.62 13.69
N ARG A 100 -7.30 -15.05 12.58
CA ARG A 100 -7.97 -15.06 11.27
C ARG A 100 -8.25 -16.48 10.84
N ILE A 101 -9.47 -16.73 10.37
CA ILE A 101 -9.95 -18.06 9.97
C ILE A 101 -10.63 -18.01 8.60
N GLN A 102 -10.62 -19.15 7.91
CA GLN A 102 -11.27 -19.37 6.62
C GLN A 102 -12.37 -20.42 6.82
N GLN A 103 -13.60 -20.12 6.43
CA GLN A 103 -14.65 -21.14 6.36
C GLN A 103 -14.30 -22.16 5.27
N THR A 104 -14.50 -23.44 5.57
CA THR A 104 -14.27 -24.54 4.64
C THR A 104 -15.45 -25.49 4.61
N TYR A 105 -15.61 -26.19 3.49
CA TYR A 105 -16.57 -27.27 3.34
C TYR A 105 -15.85 -28.50 2.80
N HIS A 106 -15.79 -29.56 3.60
CA HIS A 106 -14.97 -30.75 3.30
C HIS A 106 -13.51 -30.40 2.96
N GLY A 107 -12.92 -29.48 3.73
CA GLY A 107 -11.54 -29.01 3.54
C GLY A 107 -11.32 -28.07 2.35
N VAL A 108 -12.36 -27.76 1.57
CA VAL A 108 -12.28 -26.80 0.46
C VAL A 108 -12.68 -25.41 0.96
N PRO A 109 -11.91 -24.35 0.70
CA PRO A 109 -12.24 -23.00 1.15
C PRO A 109 -13.53 -22.50 0.51
N VAL A 110 -14.39 -21.87 1.31
CA VAL A 110 -15.58 -21.16 0.82
C VAL A 110 -15.15 -19.78 0.35
N TRP A 111 -15.32 -19.52 -0.94
CA TRP A 111 -14.84 -18.29 -1.58
C TRP A 111 -15.44 -17.06 -0.89
N GLY A 112 -14.58 -16.11 -0.52
CA GLY A 112 -14.97 -14.86 0.12
C GLY A 112 -15.45 -14.97 1.58
N SER A 113 -15.41 -16.15 2.21
CA SER A 113 -15.84 -16.33 3.61
C SER A 113 -14.67 -16.51 4.58
N THR A 114 -14.05 -15.37 4.94
CA THR A 114 -13.04 -15.29 6.00
C THR A 114 -13.56 -14.51 7.20
N GLN A 115 -13.08 -14.85 8.38
CA GLN A 115 -13.46 -14.19 9.63
C GLN A 115 -12.23 -13.81 10.44
N SER A 116 -12.38 -12.77 11.27
CA SER A 116 -11.37 -12.27 12.20
C SER A 116 -11.95 -12.19 13.60
N ALA A 117 -11.14 -12.49 14.61
CA ALA A 117 -11.56 -12.47 15.99
C ALA A 117 -10.48 -11.88 16.90
N VAL A 118 -10.88 -11.10 17.89
CA VAL A 118 -9.97 -10.46 18.85
C VAL A 118 -10.08 -11.15 20.20
N VAL A 119 -8.97 -11.74 20.64
CA VAL A 119 -8.84 -12.41 21.94
C VAL A 119 -7.89 -11.58 22.81
N LYS A 120 -8.39 -11.09 23.94
CA LYS A 120 -7.62 -10.30 24.91
C LYS A 120 -6.49 -11.12 25.54
N GLU A 121 -5.57 -10.42 26.19
CA GLU A 121 -4.41 -11.03 26.86
C GLU A 121 -4.80 -12.05 27.95
N ASP A 122 -5.93 -11.81 28.65
CA ASP A 122 -6.51 -12.74 29.64
C ASP A 122 -7.26 -13.94 29.01
N GLY A 123 -7.26 -14.04 27.68
CA GLY A 123 -7.94 -15.08 26.91
C GLY A 123 -9.44 -14.89 26.76
N THR A 124 -9.96 -13.70 27.04
CA THR A 124 -11.35 -13.33 26.76
C THR A 124 -11.55 -13.04 25.27
N LEU A 125 -12.54 -13.67 24.63
CA LEU A 125 -12.96 -13.30 23.28
C LEU A 125 -13.80 -12.02 23.33
N GLN A 126 -13.34 -10.97 22.66
CA GLN A 126 -13.97 -9.64 22.67
C GLN A 126 -14.84 -9.37 21.43
N ALA A 127 -14.38 -9.83 20.27
CA ALA A 127 -15.05 -9.58 19.02
C ALA A 127 -14.86 -10.72 18.03
N PHE A 128 -15.87 -10.92 17.18
CA PHE A 128 -15.85 -11.81 16.04
C PHE A 128 -16.47 -11.08 14.84
N SER A 129 -15.76 -11.01 13.73
CA SER A 129 -16.14 -10.24 12.54
C SER A 129 -16.03 -11.10 11.28
N GLY A 130 -17.00 -10.96 10.39
CA GLY A 130 -17.05 -11.61 9.08
C GLY A 130 -18.23 -12.57 8.96
N THR A 131 -18.91 -12.50 7.82
CA THR A 131 -20.10 -13.30 7.53
C THR A 131 -19.73 -14.75 7.23
N VAL A 132 -20.38 -15.68 7.92
CA VAL A 132 -20.32 -17.11 7.65
C VAL A 132 -21.41 -17.46 6.62
N VAL A 133 -21.06 -18.25 5.61
CA VAL A 133 -22.06 -18.79 4.67
C VAL A 133 -22.87 -19.87 5.37
N ALA A 134 -24.16 -19.63 5.48
CA ALA A 134 -25.12 -20.51 6.13
C ALA A 134 -25.42 -21.78 5.32
N ASP A 135 -25.84 -22.83 6.02
CA ASP A 135 -26.61 -23.94 5.45
C ASP A 135 -25.92 -24.63 4.24
N LEU A 136 -24.59 -24.73 4.26
CA LEU A 136 -23.81 -25.27 3.14
C LEU A 136 -24.19 -26.72 2.78
N ASP A 137 -24.59 -27.53 3.76
CA ASP A 137 -25.08 -28.90 3.52
C ASP A 137 -26.41 -28.92 2.75
N GLN A 138 -27.28 -27.91 2.92
CA GLN A 138 -28.48 -27.77 2.11
C GLN A 138 -28.20 -27.11 0.75
N LYS A 139 -27.28 -26.11 0.71
CA LYS A 139 -26.94 -25.37 -0.51
C LYS A 139 -26.15 -26.22 -1.52
N ILE A 140 -25.34 -27.19 -1.08
CA ILE A 140 -24.50 -28.05 -1.94
C ILE A 140 -25.18 -29.40 -2.17
N THR A 141 -25.83 -29.54 -3.32
CA THR A 141 -26.59 -30.76 -3.67
C THR A 141 -25.74 -31.87 -4.32
N SER A 142 -24.45 -31.63 -4.57
CA SER A 142 -23.57 -32.59 -5.26
C SER A 142 -22.10 -32.42 -4.90
N LEU A 143 -21.48 -33.49 -4.40
CA LEU A 143 -20.04 -33.54 -4.10
C LEU A 143 -19.15 -33.94 -5.30
N ASN A 144 -19.75 -34.22 -6.46
CA ASN A 144 -19.03 -34.72 -7.64
C ASN A 144 -18.13 -33.65 -8.28
N LYS A 145 -16.86 -33.98 -8.54
CA LYS A 145 -15.84 -33.11 -9.13
C LYS A 145 -15.22 -33.76 -10.38
N LYS A 146 -15.98 -33.85 -11.48
CA LYS A 146 -15.51 -34.49 -12.73
C LYS A 146 -14.49 -33.66 -13.51
N VAL A 147 -14.42 -32.36 -13.24
CA VAL A 147 -13.47 -31.43 -13.86
C VAL A 147 -12.24 -31.32 -12.95
N ASN A 148 -11.05 -31.28 -13.56
CA ASN A 148 -9.79 -31.03 -12.87
C ASN A 148 -9.25 -29.63 -13.20
N ALA A 149 -8.27 -29.16 -12.41
CA ALA A 149 -7.63 -27.86 -12.59
C ALA A 149 -7.18 -27.59 -14.04
N LYS A 150 -6.52 -28.56 -14.70
CA LYS A 150 -6.06 -28.42 -16.10
C LYS A 150 -7.22 -28.19 -17.07
N LYS A 151 -8.35 -28.89 -16.87
CA LYS A 151 -9.55 -28.73 -17.70
C LYS A 151 -10.23 -27.39 -17.41
N ALA A 152 -10.29 -26.95 -16.15
CA ALA A 152 -10.83 -25.63 -15.80
C ALA A 152 -10.02 -24.49 -16.44
N LEU A 153 -8.68 -24.57 -16.38
CA LEU A 153 -7.79 -23.61 -17.06
C LEU A 153 -8.04 -23.58 -18.57
N LYS A 154 -8.21 -24.74 -19.21
CA LYS A 154 -8.55 -24.81 -20.64
C LYS A 154 -9.91 -24.17 -20.95
N VAL A 155 -10.91 -24.32 -20.08
CA VAL A 155 -12.21 -23.66 -20.24
C VAL A 155 -12.05 -22.14 -20.13
N ALA A 156 -11.33 -21.65 -19.12
CA ALA A 156 -11.08 -20.22 -18.93
C ALA A 156 -10.32 -19.62 -20.13
N LYS A 157 -9.20 -20.23 -20.55
CA LYS A 157 -8.44 -19.78 -21.73
C LYS A 157 -9.26 -19.81 -23.02
N LYS A 158 -10.11 -20.83 -23.20
CA LYS A 158 -10.99 -20.92 -24.37
C LYS A 158 -12.04 -19.81 -24.37
N ASP A 159 -12.63 -19.50 -23.22
CA ASP A 159 -13.61 -18.42 -23.08
C ASP A 159 -12.96 -17.04 -23.25
N LEU A 160 -11.72 -16.86 -22.78
CA LEU A 160 -10.94 -15.64 -22.98
C LEU A 160 -10.79 -15.29 -24.47
N GLY A 161 -10.70 -16.30 -25.34
CA GLY A 161 -10.61 -16.11 -26.79
C GLY A 161 -9.27 -15.56 -27.27
N LEU A 162 -8.29 -15.43 -26.37
CA LEU A 162 -6.93 -14.96 -26.61
C LEU A 162 -5.93 -15.95 -25.99
N ASP A 163 -4.69 -15.98 -26.50
CA ASP A 163 -3.57 -16.72 -25.88
C ASP A 163 -2.46 -15.75 -25.47
N PRO A 164 -2.70 -14.88 -24.46
CA PRO A 164 -1.73 -13.87 -24.07
C PRO A 164 -0.62 -14.48 -23.20
N LYS A 165 0.54 -13.81 -23.18
CA LYS A 165 1.56 -14.05 -22.16
C LYS A 165 0.98 -13.59 -20.82
N LEU A 166 0.88 -14.50 -19.86
CA LEU A 166 0.38 -14.17 -18.53
C LEU A 166 1.50 -13.53 -17.70
N GLU A 167 1.17 -12.52 -16.91
CA GLU A 167 2.10 -11.88 -15.96
C GLU A 167 2.54 -12.87 -14.87
N ARG A 168 1.66 -13.83 -14.54
CA ARG A 168 1.95 -14.94 -13.64
C ARG A 168 1.28 -16.22 -14.13
N ASP A 169 1.92 -17.35 -13.88
CA ASP A 169 1.33 -18.66 -14.19
C ASP A 169 -0.02 -18.85 -13.49
N ALA A 170 -1.07 -19.09 -14.27
CA ALA A 170 -2.40 -19.36 -13.76
C ALA A 170 -2.43 -20.69 -13.01
N LYS A 171 -2.76 -20.64 -11.71
CA LYS A 171 -2.93 -21.80 -10.82
C LYS A 171 -4.39 -21.94 -10.42
N PRO A 172 -5.18 -22.82 -11.07
CA PRO A 172 -6.57 -23.05 -10.68
C PRO A 172 -6.68 -23.61 -9.26
N GLU A 173 -7.49 -22.96 -8.43
CA GLU A 173 -7.72 -23.37 -7.04
C GLU A 173 -9.15 -23.87 -6.86
N LEU A 174 -9.31 -25.00 -6.15
CA LEU A 174 -10.64 -25.53 -5.86
C LEU A 174 -11.26 -24.74 -4.69
N VAL A 175 -12.44 -24.19 -4.90
CA VAL A 175 -13.20 -23.39 -3.95
C VAL A 175 -14.65 -23.88 -3.88
N VAL A 176 -15.38 -23.49 -2.82
CA VAL A 176 -16.85 -23.50 -2.83
C VAL A 176 -17.31 -22.11 -3.23
N TYR A 177 -18.01 -22.03 -4.35
CA TYR A 177 -18.61 -20.81 -4.86
C TYR A 177 -20.11 -20.78 -4.52
N THR A 178 -20.58 -19.63 -4.05
CA THR A 178 -21.97 -19.41 -3.62
C THR A 178 -22.68 -18.44 -4.55
N ASP A 179 -23.89 -18.78 -4.96
CA ASP A 179 -24.77 -17.93 -5.76
C ASP A 179 -26.20 -17.99 -5.20
N GLY A 180 -26.59 -16.94 -4.48
CA GLY A 180 -27.84 -16.89 -3.72
C GLY A 180 -27.98 -18.04 -2.74
N ASP A 181 -29.04 -18.84 -2.90
CA ASP A 181 -29.36 -20.00 -2.06
C ASP A 181 -28.68 -21.29 -2.54
N SER A 182 -27.77 -21.20 -3.52
CA SER A 182 -27.04 -22.35 -4.06
C SER A 182 -25.54 -22.24 -3.83
N ALA A 183 -24.88 -23.39 -3.67
CA ALA A 183 -23.43 -23.46 -3.58
C ALA A 183 -22.89 -24.67 -4.34
N SER A 184 -21.69 -24.55 -4.89
CA SER A 184 -21.07 -25.61 -5.69
C SER A 184 -19.55 -25.58 -5.56
N PHE A 185 -18.91 -26.74 -5.76
CA PHE A 185 -17.47 -26.78 -5.94
C PHE A 185 -17.11 -26.18 -7.30
N ALA A 186 -16.19 -25.22 -7.32
CA ALA A 186 -15.73 -24.56 -8.52
C ALA A 186 -14.20 -24.45 -8.51
N TYR A 187 -13.59 -24.37 -9.69
CA TYR A 187 -12.21 -23.91 -9.81
C TYR A 187 -12.20 -22.41 -10.03
N PHE A 188 -11.58 -21.68 -9.12
CA PHE A 188 -11.19 -20.30 -9.33
C PHE A 188 -9.97 -20.27 -10.26
N VAL A 189 -10.05 -19.53 -11.37
CA VAL A 189 -8.95 -19.35 -12.33
C VAL A 189 -8.77 -17.86 -12.56
N ASN A 190 -7.58 -17.34 -12.26
CA ASN A 190 -7.19 -15.98 -12.60
C ASN A 190 -6.29 -15.99 -13.84
N LEU A 191 -6.62 -15.15 -14.83
CA LEU A 191 -5.84 -14.92 -16.04
C LEU A 191 -5.48 -13.43 -16.12
N ASN A 192 -4.25 -13.09 -15.74
CA ASN A 192 -3.70 -11.74 -15.77
C ASN A 192 -2.64 -11.58 -16.87
N TYR A 193 -2.79 -10.58 -17.75
CA TYR A 193 -1.91 -10.33 -18.89
C TYR A 193 -1.95 -8.86 -19.34
N LEU A 194 -0.89 -8.41 -20.04
CA LEU A 194 -0.77 -7.02 -20.54
C LEU A 194 -1.02 -6.84 -22.06
N GLU A 195 -0.76 -7.86 -22.87
CA GLU A 195 -0.89 -7.80 -24.34
C GLU A 195 -1.90 -8.86 -24.87
N PRO A 196 -2.60 -8.63 -26.00
CA PRO A 196 -2.58 -7.44 -26.86
C PRO A 196 -3.36 -6.22 -26.29
N SER A 197 -4.12 -6.44 -25.22
CA SER A 197 -4.67 -5.41 -24.35
C SER A 197 -4.64 -5.97 -22.92
N PRO A 198 -4.53 -5.14 -21.87
CA PRO A 198 -4.53 -5.63 -20.50
C PRO A 198 -5.77 -6.47 -20.19
N GLY A 199 -5.67 -7.33 -19.17
CA GLY A 199 -6.67 -8.34 -18.81
C GLY A 199 -6.46 -8.84 -17.39
N ASN A 200 -7.49 -8.87 -16.55
CA ASN A 200 -7.44 -9.53 -15.24
C ASN A 200 -8.73 -10.31 -15.00
N TRP A 201 -8.87 -11.44 -15.70
CA TRP A 201 -10.11 -12.19 -15.66
C TRP A 201 -10.12 -13.22 -14.53
N ASN A 202 -11.15 -13.13 -13.69
CA ASN A 202 -11.46 -14.10 -12.64
C ASN A 202 -12.60 -15.00 -13.09
N TYR A 203 -12.38 -16.30 -13.11
CA TYR A 203 -13.34 -17.31 -13.52
C TYR A 203 -13.69 -18.26 -12.39
N PHE A 204 -14.96 -18.64 -12.29
CA PHE A 204 -15.44 -19.74 -11.44
C PHE A 204 -15.99 -20.84 -12.34
N ILE A 205 -15.24 -21.92 -12.49
CA ILE A 205 -15.60 -23.04 -13.36
C ILE A 205 -16.17 -24.18 -12.52
N ASP A 206 -17.44 -24.53 -12.73
CA ASP A 206 -18.12 -25.61 -12.02
C ASP A 206 -17.32 -26.92 -12.08
N ALA A 207 -16.97 -27.46 -10.92
CA ALA A 207 -16.12 -28.64 -10.83
C ALA A 207 -16.84 -29.92 -11.30
N LYS A 208 -18.18 -29.90 -11.43
CA LYS A 208 -18.98 -31.05 -11.90
C LYS A 208 -19.12 -31.07 -13.42
N SER A 209 -19.52 -29.96 -14.02
CA SER A 209 -19.91 -29.85 -15.43
C SER A 209 -18.87 -29.16 -16.31
N GLY A 210 -18.06 -28.27 -15.73
CA GLY A 210 -17.14 -27.38 -16.46
C GLY A 210 -17.81 -26.13 -17.01
N LYS A 211 -19.07 -25.86 -16.64
CA LYS A 211 -19.75 -24.60 -16.95
C LYS A 211 -19.08 -23.44 -16.21
N ILE A 212 -18.98 -22.28 -16.85
CA ILE A 212 -18.62 -21.03 -16.18
C ILE A 212 -19.82 -20.61 -15.31
N LEU A 213 -19.64 -20.64 -13.99
CA LEU A 213 -20.63 -20.21 -13.00
C LEU A 213 -20.67 -18.69 -12.91
N ASN A 214 -19.50 -18.08 -12.88
CA ASN A 214 -19.31 -16.65 -12.93
C ASN A 214 -17.97 -16.35 -13.60
N LYS A 215 -17.89 -15.20 -14.24
CA LYS A 215 -16.63 -14.59 -14.62
C LYS A 215 -16.79 -13.08 -14.47
N TYR A 216 -15.73 -12.43 -14.02
CA TYR A 216 -15.66 -10.98 -14.07
C TYR A 216 -14.25 -10.59 -14.45
N ASN A 217 -14.17 -9.47 -15.15
CA ASN A 217 -12.89 -8.85 -15.41
C ASN A 217 -12.64 -7.90 -14.25
N ASP A 218 -11.58 -8.16 -13.49
CA ASP A 218 -11.00 -7.16 -12.61
C ASP A 218 -10.26 -6.09 -13.42
N MET A 219 -10.23 -6.13 -14.76
CA MET A 219 -9.65 -5.04 -15.54
C MET A 219 -10.24 -3.70 -15.16
N HIS A 220 -9.29 -2.81 -15.07
CA HIS A 220 -9.31 -1.57 -14.37
C HIS A 220 -9.39 -0.38 -15.35
N GLU A 221 -9.82 -0.62 -16.58
CA GLU A 221 -10.00 0.39 -17.62
C GLU A 221 -11.41 0.34 -18.19
N VAL A 222 -11.91 1.49 -18.61
CA VAL A 222 -13.17 1.64 -19.31
C VAL A 222 -12.92 2.05 -20.74
N THR A 223 -13.69 1.48 -21.67
CA THR A 223 -13.78 2.03 -23.03
C THR A 223 -14.79 3.17 -23.01
N GLY A 224 -14.35 4.36 -23.41
CA GLY A 224 -15.18 5.56 -23.38
C GLY A 224 -14.58 6.69 -24.19
N THR A 225 -15.15 7.88 -24.04
CA THR A 225 -14.65 9.10 -24.69
C THR A 225 -13.87 9.94 -23.70
N ASN A 226 -12.69 10.42 -24.10
CA ASN A 226 -11.92 11.38 -23.30
C ASN A 226 -12.75 12.63 -23.03
N GLN A 227 -12.67 13.12 -21.80
CA GLN A 227 -13.32 14.33 -21.29
C GLN A 227 -12.32 15.08 -20.40
N VAL A 228 -12.65 16.32 -20.05
CA VAL A 228 -11.90 17.09 -19.07
C VAL A 228 -12.85 17.47 -17.94
N GLY A 229 -12.61 16.91 -16.77
CA GLY A 229 -13.28 17.24 -15.52
C GLY A 229 -12.53 18.29 -14.73
N THR A 230 -13.01 18.56 -13.54
CA THR A 230 -12.36 19.43 -12.56
C THR A 230 -12.44 18.81 -11.19
N GLY A 231 -11.46 19.08 -10.33
CA GLY A 231 -11.50 18.64 -8.94
C GLY A 231 -10.66 19.53 -8.04
N LYS A 232 -10.86 19.40 -6.73
CA LYS A 232 -10.05 20.08 -5.71
C LYS A 232 -9.05 19.11 -5.10
N GLY A 233 -7.78 19.49 -5.09
CA GLY A 233 -6.71 18.75 -4.43
C GLY A 233 -6.78 18.80 -2.91
N VAL A 234 -5.85 18.10 -2.27
CA VAL A 234 -5.68 18.00 -0.82
C VAL A 234 -5.51 19.39 -0.18
N LEU A 235 -4.79 20.27 -0.87
CA LEU A 235 -4.56 21.66 -0.43
C LEU A 235 -5.70 22.63 -0.84
N GLY A 236 -6.76 22.10 -1.46
CA GLY A 236 -7.97 22.83 -1.82
C GLY A 236 -7.89 23.61 -3.13
N ASP A 237 -6.80 23.48 -3.88
CA ASP A 237 -6.60 24.08 -5.19
C ASP A 237 -7.35 23.32 -6.30
N SER A 238 -7.90 24.05 -7.26
CA SER A 238 -8.71 23.46 -8.35
C SER A 238 -7.84 23.08 -9.54
N LYS A 239 -7.96 21.82 -10.00
CA LYS A 239 -7.17 21.24 -11.09
C LYS A 239 -8.08 20.74 -12.23
N PRO A 240 -7.65 20.84 -13.51
CA PRO A 240 -8.29 20.13 -14.60
C PRO A 240 -7.90 18.65 -14.56
N LEU A 241 -8.83 17.75 -14.87
CA LEU A 241 -8.59 16.31 -14.85
C LEU A 241 -8.94 15.70 -16.20
N ASN A 242 -7.99 15.04 -16.85
CA ASN A 242 -8.30 14.21 -18.02
C ASN A 242 -9.06 12.97 -17.55
N THR A 243 -10.30 12.79 -17.99
CA THR A 243 -11.15 11.68 -17.57
C THR A 243 -11.70 10.93 -18.76
N THR A 244 -12.28 9.75 -18.52
CA THR A 244 -12.97 8.97 -19.55
C THR A 244 -14.45 8.82 -19.20
N LEU A 245 -15.35 9.29 -20.07
CA LEU A 245 -16.79 9.08 -19.94
C LEU A 245 -17.17 7.72 -20.51
N SER A 246 -17.71 6.85 -19.67
CA SER A 246 -18.22 5.53 -20.06
C SER A 246 -19.49 5.20 -19.30
N SER A 247 -20.52 4.74 -20.02
CA SER A 247 -21.83 4.35 -19.45
C SER A 247 -22.45 5.39 -18.49
N GLY A 248 -22.31 6.68 -18.80
CA GLY A 248 -22.88 7.78 -18.00
C GLY A 248 -22.11 8.10 -16.71
N LYS A 249 -20.88 7.61 -16.55
CA LYS A 249 -19.96 7.96 -15.47
C LYS A 249 -18.61 8.41 -16.01
N TYR A 250 -17.92 9.25 -15.25
CA TYR A 250 -16.57 9.72 -15.56
C TYR A 250 -15.57 8.96 -14.71
N TYR A 251 -14.52 8.45 -15.32
CA TYR A 251 -13.49 7.68 -14.62
C TYR A 251 -12.18 8.47 -14.63
N LEU A 252 -11.41 8.39 -13.54
CA LEU A 252 -10.03 8.90 -13.49
C LEU A 252 -9.10 7.99 -14.28
N GLN A 253 -9.30 8.05 -15.60
CA GLN A 253 -8.56 7.39 -16.65
C GLN A 253 -8.25 8.43 -17.71
N ASP A 254 -6.97 8.76 -17.85
CA ASP A 254 -6.45 9.63 -18.88
C ASP A 254 -5.83 8.78 -20.00
N ASN A 255 -6.39 8.85 -21.21
CA ASN A 255 -5.86 8.14 -22.38
C ASN A 255 -4.96 9.01 -23.28
N THR A 256 -4.58 10.22 -22.83
CA THR A 256 -3.77 11.16 -23.63
C THR A 256 -2.27 10.96 -23.44
N ARG A 257 -1.85 10.19 -22.43
CA ARG A 257 -0.45 9.95 -22.05
C ARG A 257 -0.14 8.45 -22.05
N GLY A 258 0.81 8.01 -22.87
CA GLY A 258 1.24 6.60 -22.97
C GLY A 258 0.07 5.62 -23.13
N ASN A 259 0.12 4.50 -22.40
CA ASN A 259 -0.98 3.53 -22.26
C ASN A 259 -1.98 3.91 -21.15
N GLY A 260 -1.92 5.17 -20.70
CA GLY A 260 -2.86 5.87 -19.84
C GLY A 260 -2.41 6.05 -18.39
N VAL A 261 -3.02 7.03 -17.72
CA VAL A 261 -2.90 7.30 -16.28
C VAL A 261 -4.20 6.91 -15.60
N TYR A 262 -4.14 6.11 -14.54
CA TYR A 262 -5.31 5.52 -13.90
C TYR A 262 -5.23 5.66 -12.38
N THR A 263 -6.31 6.16 -11.78
CA THR A 263 -6.39 6.36 -10.33
C THR A 263 -7.51 5.53 -9.72
N TYR A 264 -7.20 4.85 -8.61
CA TYR A 264 -8.06 3.87 -7.96
C TYR A 264 -8.30 4.23 -6.50
N ASN A 265 -9.45 3.76 -6.01
CA ASN A 265 -9.84 3.86 -4.62
C ASN A 265 -9.67 2.51 -3.91
N MET A 266 -8.87 2.48 -2.84
CA MET A 266 -8.73 1.32 -1.95
C MET A 266 -9.77 1.27 -0.82
N ASN A 267 -10.56 2.33 -0.65
CA ASN A 267 -11.68 2.44 0.29
C ASN A 267 -11.26 2.15 1.74
N ASN A 268 -10.10 2.65 2.13
CA ASN A 268 -9.45 2.47 3.42
C ASN A 268 -9.16 1.00 3.78
N ARG A 269 -8.86 0.17 2.77
CA ARG A 269 -8.57 -1.27 2.93
C ARG A 269 -7.13 -1.58 2.58
N THR A 270 -6.64 -2.70 3.11
CA THR A 270 -5.32 -3.26 2.83
C THR A 270 -5.42 -4.60 2.11
N PHE A 271 -4.26 -5.12 1.70
CA PHE A 271 -4.07 -6.45 1.16
C PHE A 271 -4.54 -7.53 2.16
N PHE A 272 -5.75 -8.03 1.96
CA PHE A 272 -6.30 -9.24 2.60
C PHE A 272 -6.95 -10.06 1.46
N PRO A 273 -7.16 -11.40 1.55
CA PRO A 273 -7.32 -12.28 0.39
C PRO A 273 -8.57 -12.03 -0.49
N GLN A 274 -9.32 -10.95 -0.22
CA GLN A 274 -10.45 -10.45 -0.99
C GLN A 274 -10.22 -9.04 -1.62
N PHE A 275 -9.21 -8.29 -1.20
CA PHE A 275 -8.92 -6.92 -1.70
C PHE A 275 -7.49 -6.85 -2.20
N PHE A 276 -7.36 -6.89 -3.53
CA PHE A 276 -6.08 -6.70 -4.20
C PHE A 276 -5.96 -5.24 -4.63
N LEU A 277 -4.76 -4.69 -4.49
CA LEU A 277 -4.36 -3.54 -5.30
C LEU A 277 -4.61 -3.85 -6.79
N PRO A 278 -5.04 -2.88 -7.60
CA PRO A 278 -5.12 -1.45 -7.29
C PRO A 278 -6.44 -0.98 -6.62
N GLY A 279 -7.42 -1.86 -6.38
CA GLY A 279 -8.75 -1.45 -5.88
C GLY A 279 -9.72 -1.10 -7.01
N THR A 280 -10.72 -0.26 -6.75
CA THR A 280 -11.74 0.08 -7.76
C THR A 280 -11.35 1.33 -8.54
N LEU A 281 -11.45 1.31 -9.87
CA LEU A 281 -11.19 2.49 -10.70
C LEU A 281 -12.10 3.63 -10.22
N TRP A 282 -11.51 4.80 -9.96
CA TRP A 282 -12.26 5.93 -9.46
C TRP A 282 -13.33 6.34 -10.48
N SER A 283 -14.57 6.50 -10.02
CA SER A 283 -15.67 6.92 -10.87
C SER A 283 -16.47 8.02 -10.20
N ASP A 284 -16.87 9.02 -10.97
CA ASP A 284 -17.71 10.13 -10.57
C ASP A 284 -18.91 10.29 -11.52
N SER A 285 -19.98 10.95 -11.04
CA SER A 285 -21.25 11.07 -11.74
C SER A 285 -21.40 12.33 -12.61
N ASP A 286 -20.67 13.41 -12.32
CA ASP A 286 -20.85 14.71 -12.96
C ASP A 286 -19.55 15.36 -13.48
N ASN A 287 -18.41 14.67 -13.28
CA ASN A 287 -17.05 15.07 -13.62
C ASN A 287 -16.50 16.24 -12.78
N VAL A 288 -17.06 16.44 -11.57
CA VAL A 288 -16.70 17.52 -10.64
C VAL A 288 -16.31 16.94 -9.27
N LEU A 289 -15.01 16.67 -9.09
CA LEU A 289 -14.42 15.99 -7.94
C LEU A 289 -14.01 16.98 -6.83
N ASN A 290 -15.00 17.59 -6.17
CA ASN A 290 -14.78 18.63 -5.16
C ASN A 290 -14.98 18.16 -3.71
N ALA A 291 -15.35 16.91 -3.47
CA ALA A 291 -15.51 16.41 -2.11
C ALA A 291 -14.13 16.22 -1.46
N ALA A 292 -14.04 16.38 -0.14
CA ALA A 292 -12.79 16.14 0.60
C ALA A 292 -12.26 14.71 0.42
N TYR A 293 -13.16 13.75 0.18
CA TYR A 293 -12.80 12.37 -0.13
C TYR A 293 -12.18 12.22 -1.53
N ASP A 294 -12.53 13.08 -2.49
CA ASP A 294 -11.96 13.02 -3.85
C ASP A 294 -10.52 13.55 -3.90
N ALA A 295 -10.18 14.44 -2.98
CA ALA A 295 -8.96 15.25 -3.03
C ALA A 295 -7.66 14.45 -3.23
N PRO A 296 -7.42 13.32 -2.52
CA PRO A 296 -6.23 12.51 -2.77
C PRO A 296 -6.22 11.93 -4.20
N ALA A 297 -7.38 11.52 -4.71
CA ALA A 297 -7.49 10.98 -6.06
C ALA A 297 -7.26 12.03 -7.14
N VAL A 298 -7.75 13.26 -6.92
CA VAL A 298 -7.51 14.42 -7.80
C VAL A 298 -6.00 14.64 -7.95
N ASP A 299 -5.27 14.70 -6.83
CA ASP A 299 -3.84 14.98 -6.86
C ASP A 299 -3.02 13.82 -7.41
N ALA A 300 -3.28 12.59 -6.97
CA ALA A 300 -2.60 11.41 -7.48
C ALA A 300 -2.77 11.25 -9.00
N HIS A 301 -3.94 11.62 -9.54
CA HIS A 301 -4.21 11.58 -10.97
C HIS A 301 -3.50 12.71 -11.72
N TYR A 302 -3.64 13.93 -11.22
CA TYR A 302 -3.09 15.12 -11.86
C TYR A 302 -1.55 15.10 -11.86
N PHE A 303 -0.93 14.89 -10.70
CA PHE A 303 0.52 14.91 -10.55
C PHE A 303 1.22 13.73 -11.22
N ALA A 304 0.57 12.56 -11.33
CA ALA A 304 1.10 11.49 -12.18
C ALA A 304 1.15 11.89 -13.66
N GLY A 305 0.15 12.67 -14.14
CA GLY A 305 0.17 13.27 -15.47
C GLY A 305 1.29 14.31 -15.65
N ILE A 306 1.46 15.22 -14.68
CA ILE A 306 2.55 16.21 -14.70
C ILE A 306 3.92 15.54 -14.70
N THR A 307 4.12 14.51 -13.89
CA THR A 307 5.39 13.77 -13.83
C THR A 307 5.66 13.02 -15.13
N TYR A 308 4.63 12.43 -15.75
CA TYR A 308 4.76 11.84 -17.08
C TYR A 308 5.24 12.89 -18.10
N ASP A 309 4.62 14.07 -18.12
CA ASP A 309 4.96 15.14 -19.05
C ASP A 309 6.40 15.62 -18.82
N PHE A 310 6.82 15.82 -17.57
CA PHE A 310 8.20 16.17 -17.22
C PHE A 310 9.22 15.21 -17.85
N TYR A 311 9.05 13.89 -17.64
CA TYR A 311 9.95 12.89 -18.21
C TYR A 311 9.89 12.83 -19.74
N LYS A 312 8.71 13.06 -20.31
CA LYS A 312 8.50 13.06 -21.76
C LYS A 312 9.12 14.27 -22.42
N ASP A 313 8.95 15.46 -21.86
CA ASP A 313 9.34 16.71 -22.48
C ASP A 313 10.84 16.98 -22.31
N ASN A 314 11.39 16.69 -21.13
CA ASN A 314 12.83 16.92 -20.85
C ASN A 314 13.72 15.80 -21.40
N TYR A 315 13.26 14.55 -21.38
CA TYR A 315 14.12 13.39 -21.68
C TYR A 315 13.61 12.50 -22.82
N ASN A 316 12.50 12.87 -23.47
CA ASN A 316 11.80 12.04 -24.45
C ASN A 316 11.48 10.63 -23.94
N ARG A 317 11.39 10.46 -22.61
CA ARG A 317 11.10 9.17 -21.98
C ARG A 317 9.60 8.91 -22.04
N ASN A 318 9.19 7.81 -22.66
CA ASN A 318 7.78 7.45 -22.74
C ASN A 318 7.38 6.61 -21.51
N SER A 319 6.90 7.26 -20.44
CA SER A 319 6.57 6.62 -19.14
C SER A 319 7.79 5.99 -18.42
N TYR A 320 7.55 5.32 -17.29
CA TYR A 320 8.61 4.78 -16.44
C TYR A 320 9.42 3.64 -17.10
N ASP A 321 8.89 2.92 -18.08
CA ASP A 321 9.56 1.82 -18.78
C ASP A 321 10.12 2.22 -20.17
N ASN A 322 9.99 3.50 -20.52
CA ASN A 322 10.30 4.06 -21.83
C ASN A 322 9.53 3.44 -23.02
N GLN A 323 8.44 2.71 -22.76
CA GLN A 323 7.58 2.07 -23.76
C GLN A 323 6.11 2.47 -23.59
N GLY A 324 5.84 3.48 -22.77
CA GLY A 324 4.52 4.03 -22.54
C GLY A 324 3.73 3.23 -21.52
N ALA A 325 4.37 2.52 -20.59
CA ALA A 325 3.67 1.79 -19.55
C ALA A 325 2.56 2.62 -18.89
N ARG A 326 1.49 1.90 -18.52
CA ARG A 326 0.37 2.47 -17.78
C ARG A 326 0.84 2.96 -16.42
N LEU A 327 0.45 4.18 -16.05
CA LEU A 327 0.60 4.69 -14.69
C LEU A 327 -0.63 4.32 -13.87
N VAL A 328 -0.39 3.66 -12.74
CA VAL A 328 -1.45 3.19 -11.83
C VAL A 328 -1.17 3.80 -10.45
N SER A 329 -2.16 4.51 -9.91
CA SER A 329 -2.13 5.12 -8.59
C SER A 329 -3.30 4.62 -7.74
N SER A 330 -3.05 4.13 -6.54
CA SER A 330 -4.10 3.77 -5.58
C SER A 330 -4.08 4.70 -4.38
N VAL A 331 -5.19 5.39 -4.10
CA VAL A 331 -5.36 6.27 -2.93
C VAL A 331 -6.28 5.62 -1.89
N HIS A 332 -6.40 6.21 -0.69
CA HIS A 332 -7.14 5.65 0.44
C HIS A 332 -6.65 4.25 0.83
N TYR A 333 -5.33 4.04 0.75
CA TYR A 333 -4.73 2.78 1.14
C TYR A 333 -4.66 2.67 2.66
N SER A 334 -5.21 1.58 3.22
CA SER A 334 -5.28 1.36 4.66
C SER A 334 -6.03 2.48 5.41
N SER A 335 -5.88 2.58 6.73
CA SER A 335 -6.46 3.63 7.56
C SER A 335 -5.35 4.29 8.38
N GLY A 336 -5.24 5.61 8.34
CA GLY A 336 -4.22 6.34 9.10
C GLY A 336 -2.79 6.03 8.64
N TYR A 337 -2.60 5.65 7.38
CA TYR A 337 -1.33 5.13 6.88
C TYR A 337 -0.41 6.26 6.47
N ASN A 338 0.63 6.48 7.28
CA ASN A 338 1.65 7.51 7.12
C ASN A 338 2.76 7.08 6.16
N ASN A 339 2.40 6.61 4.97
CA ASN A 339 3.40 6.32 3.94
C ASN A 339 2.81 6.30 2.51
N ALA A 340 3.68 6.50 1.54
CA ALA A 340 3.46 6.25 0.12
C ALA A 340 4.55 5.29 -0.36
N PHE A 341 4.30 4.56 -1.45
CA PHE A 341 5.30 3.68 -2.03
C PHE A 341 4.97 3.28 -3.48
N TRP A 342 6.01 3.10 -4.27
CA TRP A 342 6.02 2.25 -5.46
C TRP A 342 6.21 0.78 -5.06
N ASN A 343 5.35 -0.11 -5.57
CA ASN A 343 5.37 -1.53 -5.20
C ASN A 343 5.99 -2.47 -6.27
N GLY A 344 6.67 -1.91 -7.27
CA GLY A 344 7.14 -2.64 -8.45
C GLY A 344 6.15 -2.65 -9.63
N SER A 345 4.92 -2.17 -9.45
CA SER A 345 3.90 -2.13 -10.50
C SER A 345 2.99 -0.91 -10.49
N GLN A 346 2.83 -0.26 -9.34
CA GLN A 346 1.97 0.91 -9.17
C GLN A 346 2.40 1.75 -7.97
N MET A 347 1.96 3.02 -7.96
CA MET A 347 2.08 3.93 -6.83
C MET A 347 0.89 3.72 -5.87
N VAL A 348 1.16 3.82 -4.57
CA VAL A 348 0.16 3.64 -3.52
C VAL A 348 0.32 4.74 -2.48
N TYR A 349 -0.78 5.40 -2.13
CA TYR A 349 -0.81 6.54 -1.22
C TYR A 349 -1.74 6.27 -0.05
N GLY A 350 -1.20 6.39 1.17
CA GLY A 350 -2.01 6.49 2.37
C GLY A 350 -2.63 7.88 2.54
N ASP A 351 -3.66 7.95 3.38
CA ASP A 351 -4.32 9.22 3.72
C ASP A 351 -3.60 9.98 4.85
N GLY A 352 -2.55 9.39 5.43
CA GLY A 352 -1.96 9.90 6.66
C GLY A 352 -2.90 9.77 7.87
N ASP A 353 -2.38 10.09 9.05
CA ASP A 353 -3.12 10.10 10.32
C ASP A 353 -3.81 11.46 10.63
N GLY A 354 -3.60 12.46 9.76
CA GLY A 354 -4.11 13.82 9.92
C GLY A 354 -3.32 14.69 10.91
N THR A 355 -2.22 14.17 11.48
CA THR A 355 -1.36 14.87 12.43
C THR A 355 0.10 14.94 11.97
N THR A 356 0.66 13.79 11.60
CA THR A 356 1.99 13.62 11.02
C THR A 356 1.94 13.83 9.52
N PHE A 357 0.88 13.32 8.88
CA PHE A 357 0.68 13.46 7.45
C PHE A 357 -0.78 13.76 7.12
N ALA A 358 -0.97 14.68 6.18
CA ALA A 358 -2.17 14.75 5.33
C ALA A 358 -2.08 13.64 4.25
N PRO A 359 -3.11 13.46 3.39
CA PRO A 359 -3.04 12.48 2.31
C PRO A 359 -1.82 12.70 1.41
N LEU A 360 -0.98 11.67 1.28
CA LEU A 360 0.39 11.83 0.79
C LEU A 360 0.49 12.18 -0.70
N SER A 361 -0.54 11.88 -1.49
CA SER A 361 -0.61 12.30 -2.89
C SER A 361 -0.75 13.82 -3.07
N GLY A 362 -0.98 14.58 -1.99
CA GLY A 362 -1.07 16.04 -2.02
C GLY A 362 0.25 16.75 -2.31
N GLY A 363 1.39 16.10 -2.05
CA GLY A 363 2.72 16.61 -2.42
C GLY A 363 3.09 16.18 -3.83
N ILE A 364 3.39 17.13 -4.71
CA ILE A 364 3.79 16.82 -6.09
C ILE A 364 5.13 16.12 -6.14
N ASP A 365 6.07 16.53 -5.31
CA ASP A 365 7.37 15.90 -5.12
C ASP A 365 7.23 14.46 -4.64
N VAL A 366 6.28 14.15 -3.74
CA VAL A 366 5.98 12.80 -3.28
C VAL A 366 5.48 11.95 -4.45
N VAL A 367 4.51 12.43 -5.23
CA VAL A 367 4.01 11.68 -6.41
C VAL A 367 5.12 11.44 -7.43
N ALA A 368 5.95 12.45 -7.68
CA ALA A 368 7.08 12.34 -8.60
C ALA A 368 8.21 11.46 -8.07
N HIS A 369 8.44 11.45 -6.75
CA HIS A 369 9.36 10.56 -6.03
C HIS A 369 8.93 9.10 -6.24
N GLU A 370 7.66 8.78 -5.98
CA GLU A 370 7.14 7.41 -6.17
C GLU A 370 7.25 6.95 -7.63
N LEU A 371 6.95 7.83 -8.60
CA LEU A 371 7.11 7.46 -10.01
C LEU A 371 8.58 7.33 -10.43
N THR A 372 9.48 8.06 -9.77
CA THR A 372 10.92 7.98 -10.05
C THR A 372 11.53 6.67 -9.55
N HIS A 373 11.01 6.07 -8.47
CA HIS A 373 11.36 4.69 -8.13
C HIS A 373 11.11 3.74 -9.31
N ALA A 374 9.96 3.87 -9.99
CA ALA A 374 9.65 3.05 -11.17
C ALA A 374 10.65 3.30 -12.33
N VAL A 375 11.09 4.55 -12.53
CA VAL A 375 12.13 4.85 -13.53
C VAL A 375 13.44 4.15 -13.17
N THR A 376 13.84 4.19 -11.89
CA THR A 376 15.05 3.54 -11.38
C THR A 376 14.97 2.01 -11.53
N ASP A 377 13.85 1.38 -11.17
CA ASP A 377 13.62 -0.07 -11.32
C ASP A 377 13.78 -0.54 -12.77
N PHE A 378 13.31 0.26 -13.74
CA PHE A 378 13.39 -0.07 -15.16
C PHE A 378 14.68 0.42 -15.84
N THR A 379 15.66 0.90 -15.08
CA THR A 379 16.94 1.38 -15.61
C THR A 379 18.14 0.82 -14.87
N SER A 380 18.57 1.47 -13.79
CA SER A 380 19.73 1.03 -13.00
C SER A 380 19.42 -0.15 -12.07
N ASP A 381 18.15 -0.37 -11.74
CA ASP A 381 17.66 -1.43 -10.84
C ASP A 381 18.36 -1.39 -9.47
N LEU A 382 18.61 -0.18 -8.95
CA LEU A 382 19.32 0.05 -7.68
C LEU A 382 18.64 -0.74 -6.55
N VAL A 383 19.37 -1.72 -6.01
CA VAL A 383 18.91 -2.53 -4.88
C VAL A 383 18.60 -1.62 -3.71
N TYR A 384 17.39 -1.75 -3.17
CA TYR A 384 16.85 -0.92 -2.08
C TYR A 384 17.45 -1.30 -0.71
N GLN A 385 18.77 -1.17 -0.60
CA GLN A 385 19.55 -1.46 0.60
C GLN A 385 20.88 -0.69 0.61
N ASN A 386 21.32 -0.24 1.79
CA ASN A 386 22.61 0.44 1.99
C ASN A 386 22.80 1.64 1.01
N GLU A 387 24.00 1.82 0.46
CA GLU A 387 24.30 2.94 -0.45
C GLU A 387 23.52 2.91 -1.76
N SER A 388 23.24 1.74 -2.33
CA SER A 388 22.43 1.65 -3.55
C SER A 388 20.98 2.06 -3.29
N GLY A 389 20.43 1.69 -2.12
CA GLY A 389 19.11 2.14 -1.71
C GLY A 389 19.07 3.63 -1.39
N ALA A 390 20.11 4.16 -0.76
CA ALA A 390 20.23 5.60 -0.51
C ALA A 390 20.39 6.42 -1.80
N LEU A 391 21.02 5.86 -2.85
CA LEU A 391 21.00 6.45 -4.19
C LEU A 391 19.62 6.39 -4.82
N ASN A 392 18.89 5.29 -4.65
CA ASN A 392 17.52 5.13 -5.14
C ASN A 392 16.61 6.23 -4.56
N GLU A 393 16.62 6.39 -3.23
CA GLU A 393 15.93 7.46 -2.50
C GLU A 393 16.34 8.87 -2.97
N ALA A 394 17.64 9.15 -3.03
CA ALA A 394 18.10 10.48 -3.40
C ALA A 394 17.75 10.85 -4.85
N ILE A 395 17.79 9.89 -5.77
CA ILE A 395 17.37 10.12 -7.16
C ILE A 395 15.87 10.43 -7.20
N SER A 396 15.05 9.72 -6.43
CA SER A 396 13.62 10.01 -6.30
C SER A 396 13.34 11.40 -5.71
N ASP A 397 14.06 11.81 -4.66
CA ASP A 397 13.98 13.18 -4.12
C ASP A 397 14.38 14.23 -5.16
N ILE A 398 15.51 14.03 -5.86
CA ILE A 398 16.01 14.97 -6.87
C ILE A 398 14.98 15.18 -7.98
N PHE A 399 14.43 14.12 -8.56
CA PHE A 399 13.44 14.27 -9.63
C PHE A 399 12.08 14.73 -9.10
N GLY A 400 11.71 14.39 -7.86
CA GLY A 400 10.56 14.96 -7.18
C GLY A 400 10.63 16.48 -7.14
N THR A 401 11.72 17.02 -6.62
CA THR A 401 12.00 18.45 -6.56
C THR A 401 12.08 19.10 -7.95
N LEU A 402 12.72 18.46 -8.94
CA LEU A 402 12.79 19.02 -10.30
C LEU A 402 11.40 19.15 -10.95
N VAL A 403 10.52 18.16 -10.75
CA VAL A 403 9.13 18.19 -11.22
C VAL A 403 8.35 19.31 -10.53
N GLU A 404 8.53 19.47 -9.22
CA GLU A 404 7.92 20.57 -8.46
C GLU A 404 8.34 21.95 -8.99
N TYR A 405 9.64 22.14 -9.24
CA TYR A 405 10.16 23.37 -9.86
C TYR A 405 9.58 23.66 -11.23
N GLU A 406 9.36 22.63 -12.06
CA GLU A 406 8.76 22.80 -13.38
C GLU A 406 7.27 23.11 -13.31
N ASN A 407 6.54 22.51 -12.37
CA ASN A 407 5.13 22.81 -12.09
C ASN A 407 4.95 24.25 -11.56
N GLY A 408 5.91 24.74 -10.77
CA GLY A 408 6.03 26.15 -10.39
C GLY A 408 5.13 26.62 -9.24
N ALA A 409 4.44 25.72 -8.55
CA ALA A 409 3.64 26.02 -7.36
C ALA A 409 4.50 25.89 -6.09
N ASN A 410 4.96 27.03 -5.56
CA ASN A 410 5.79 27.13 -4.34
C ASN A 410 7.05 26.23 -4.29
N PRO A 411 7.83 26.11 -5.38
CA PRO A 411 8.86 25.09 -5.42
C PRO A 411 10.04 25.37 -4.49
N ASP A 412 10.50 24.35 -3.78
CA ASP A 412 11.66 24.44 -2.90
C ASP A 412 12.56 23.18 -2.91
N PHE A 413 13.45 23.04 -1.93
CA PHE A 413 14.40 21.93 -1.80
C PHE A 413 14.14 21.12 -0.52
N GLU A 414 12.95 21.26 0.03
CA GLU A 414 12.39 20.39 1.05
C GLU A 414 11.63 19.26 0.35
N ILE A 415 11.27 18.22 1.11
CA ILE A 415 10.53 17.07 0.60
C ILE A 415 9.32 16.83 1.50
N GLY A 416 8.13 16.80 0.91
CA GLY A 416 6.85 16.50 1.52
C GLY A 416 6.30 17.60 2.43
N GLU A 417 6.83 18.82 2.38
CA GLU A 417 6.39 19.99 3.16
C GLU A 417 4.91 20.33 2.97
N ASP A 418 4.36 20.10 1.78
CA ASP A 418 2.93 20.28 1.49
C ASP A 418 2.01 19.33 2.30
N ILE A 419 2.50 18.16 2.71
CA ILE A 419 1.70 17.09 3.34
C ILE A 419 2.19 16.67 4.72
N TYR A 420 3.38 17.10 5.14
CA TYR A 420 3.96 16.77 6.43
C TYR A 420 3.48 17.74 7.49
N THR A 421 3.10 17.19 8.65
CA THR A 421 2.70 17.94 9.85
C THR A 421 1.79 19.13 9.56
N PRO A 422 0.56 18.94 9.05
CA PRO A 422 -0.30 20.04 8.56
C PRO A 422 -0.67 21.10 9.62
N GLY A 423 -0.38 20.86 10.91
CA GLY A 423 -0.50 21.82 12.00
C GLY A 423 0.76 22.66 12.29
N THR A 424 1.87 22.38 11.61
CA THR A 424 3.17 23.05 11.74
C THR A 424 3.51 23.67 10.38
N SER A 425 3.93 24.93 10.36
CA SER A 425 4.30 25.60 9.10
C SER A 425 5.81 25.70 8.96
N GLY A 426 6.33 25.45 7.76
CA GLY A 426 7.74 25.62 7.42
C GLY A 426 8.65 24.46 7.82
N ASP A 427 8.07 23.33 8.20
CA ASP A 427 8.77 22.05 8.28
C ASP A 427 8.40 21.11 7.12
N ALA A 428 9.08 19.97 7.06
CA ALA A 428 9.10 19.04 5.94
C ALA A 428 9.64 17.69 6.42
N LEU A 429 9.49 16.65 5.61
CA LEU A 429 10.01 15.32 5.95
C LEU A 429 11.54 15.28 5.84
N ARG A 430 12.09 15.85 4.75
CA ARG A 430 13.54 15.97 4.50
C ARG A 430 13.87 17.35 3.93
N SER A 431 15.15 17.68 3.95
CA SER A 431 15.70 18.87 3.29
C SER A 431 16.90 18.46 2.46
N MET A 432 16.87 18.73 1.16
CA MET A 432 18.03 18.56 0.31
C MET A 432 19.07 19.65 0.55
N SER A 433 18.62 20.86 0.85
CA SER A 433 19.50 22.01 1.08
C SER A 433 20.22 21.92 2.44
N ASN A 434 19.57 21.36 3.46
CA ASN A 434 20.12 21.19 4.81
C ASN A 434 19.61 19.89 5.48
N PRO A 435 20.10 18.70 5.08
CA PRO A 435 19.62 17.42 5.63
C PRO A 435 19.69 17.34 7.16
N ALA A 436 20.71 17.95 7.75
CA ALA A 436 20.90 17.99 9.20
C ALA A 436 19.76 18.71 9.95
N LYS A 437 18.94 19.52 9.28
CA LYS A 437 17.72 20.15 9.83
C LYS A 437 16.77 19.09 10.40
N TYR A 438 16.67 17.93 9.76
CA TYR A 438 15.79 16.83 10.16
C TYR A 438 16.56 15.59 10.66
N GLY A 439 17.86 15.73 10.90
CA GLY A 439 18.70 14.69 11.50
C GLY A 439 19.45 13.81 10.51
N ASP A 440 19.29 14.03 9.20
CA ASP A 440 19.98 13.25 8.17
C ASP A 440 21.44 13.72 7.98
N PRO A 441 22.37 12.81 7.67
CA PRO A 441 23.75 13.15 7.34
C PRO A 441 23.85 14.00 6.07
N ASP A 442 24.66 15.06 6.15
CA ASP A 442 24.99 15.97 5.06
C ASP A 442 26.43 15.75 4.52
N HIS A 443 27.10 14.70 5.00
CA HIS A 443 28.49 14.37 4.68
C HIS A 443 28.78 12.88 4.96
N TYR A 444 29.57 12.23 4.10
CA TYR A 444 29.83 10.78 4.12
C TYR A 444 30.46 10.26 5.42
N SER A 445 31.22 11.11 6.11
CA SER A 445 31.80 10.77 7.42
C SER A 445 30.75 10.59 8.53
N LYS A 446 29.52 11.08 8.32
CA LYS A 446 28.40 10.99 9.27
C LYS A 446 27.40 9.90 8.88
N ARG A 447 27.64 9.14 7.82
CA ARG A 447 26.70 8.15 7.30
C ARG A 447 26.25 7.16 8.39
N TYR A 448 24.99 6.80 8.35
CA TYR A 448 24.45 5.71 9.14
C TYR A 448 25.01 4.37 8.62
N THR A 449 25.42 3.50 9.55
CA THR A 449 26.06 2.20 9.25
C THR A 449 25.36 1.02 9.96
N GLY A 450 24.20 1.27 10.55
CA GLY A 450 23.38 0.22 11.16
C GLY A 450 22.53 -0.52 10.13
N THR A 451 21.62 -1.36 10.61
CA THR A 451 20.78 -2.23 9.76
C THR A 451 19.32 -1.79 9.68
N GLY A 452 18.91 -0.78 10.45
CA GLY A 452 17.57 -0.20 10.36
C GLY A 452 17.37 0.50 9.01
N ASP A 453 16.11 0.69 8.60
CA ASP A 453 15.79 1.40 7.35
C ASP A 453 16.57 0.86 6.14
N ASN A 454 16.59 -0.47 6.00
CA ASN A 454 17.35 -1.17 4.96
C ASN A 454 18.84 -0.78 4.87
N GLY A 455 19.47 -0.39 5.98
CA GLY A 455 20.83 0.16 5.98
C GLY A 455 20.87 1.69 5.89
N GLY A 456 19.80 2.36 6.32
CA GLY A 456 19.63 3.81 6.33
C GLY A 456 19.47 4.39 4.93
N VAL A 457 18.57 3.84 4.10
CA VAL A 457 18.36 4.32 2.73
C VAL A 457 17.79 5.75 2.73
N HIS A 458 16.78 6.04 3.55
CA HIS A 458 16.20 7.38 3.69
C HIS A 458 17.13 8.31 4.47
N THR A 459 17.89 7.77 5.43
CA THR A 459 18.85 8.58 6.20
C THR A 459 20.04 9.00 5.35
N ASN A 460 20.70 8.05 4.67
CA ASN A 460 21.93 8.33 3.93
C ASN A 460 21.67 9.04 2.60
N SER A 461 20.44 9.06 2.08
CA SER A 461 20.08 9.84 0.89
C SER A 461 20.38 11.33 1.07
N GLY A 462 20.30 11.86 2.30
CA GLY A 462 20.68 13.22 2.66
C GLY A 462 22.07 13.64 2.17
N ILE A 463 23.03 12.70 2.09
CA ILE A 463 24.39 12.99 1.60
C ILE A 463 24.37 13.33 0.11
N ILE A 464 23.61 12.57 -0.68
CA ILE A 464 23.48 12.77 -2.13
C ILE A 464 22.53 13.93 -2.43
N ASN A 465 21.46 14.11 -1.66
CA ASN A 465 20.60 15.28 -1.75
C ASN A 465 21.37 16.59 -1.53
N LYS A 466 22.24 16.63 -0.51
CA LYS A 466 23.11 17.80 -0.28
C LYS A 466 24.09 18.02 -1.42
N GLN A 467 24.64 16.94 -1.99
CA GLN A 467 25.52 17.02 -3.16
C GLN A 467 24.77 17.59 -4.36
N ALA A 468 23.55 17.14 -4.63
CA ALA A 468 22.72 17.58 -5.75
C ALA A 468 22.31 19.05 -5.60
N TYR A 469 21.91 19.48 -4.39
CA TYR A 469 21.66 20.88 -4.07
C TYR A 469 22.89 21.75 -4.38
N LEU A 470 24.07 21.36 -3.88
CA LEU A 470 25.31 22.10 -4.12
C LEU A 470 25.68 22.14 -5.62
N LEU A 471 25.44 21.05 -6.35
CA LEU A 471 25.67 21.02 -7.79
C LEU A 471 24.75 22.00 -8.52
N SER A 472 23.47 22.05 -8.16
CA SER A 472 22.52 22.98 -8.78
C SER A 472 22.77 24.43 -8.39
N GLU A 473 22.68 24.73 -7.10
CA GLU A 473 22.60 26.11 -6.59
C GLU A 473 23.97 26.69 -6.22
N GLY A 474 25.00 25.83 -6.13
CA GLY A 474 26.32 26.20 -5.63
C GLY A 474 26.35 26.39 -4.11
N GLY A 475 27.48 26.91 -3.62
CA GLY A 475 27.66 27.23 -2.20
C GLY A 475 28.98 26.70 -1.65
N SER A 476 29.18 26.85 -0.34
CA SER A 476 30.34 26.32 0.35
C SER A 476 29.92 25.33 1.43
N HIS A 477 30.53 24.15 1.44
CA HIS A 477 30.24 23.09 2.39
C HIS A 477 31.55 22.39 2.77
N TYR A 478 31.79 22.24 4.08
CA TYR A 478 33.06 21.72 4.64
C TYR A 478 34.34 22.33 4.02
N GLY A 479 34.31 23.62 3.70
CA GLY A 479 35.46 24.36 3.17
C GLY A 479 35.69 24.19 1.65
N ILE A 480 34.80 23.49 0.95
CA ILE A 480 34.84 23.33 -0.50
C ILE A 480 33.73 24.20 -1.11
N THR A 481 34.10 25.05 -2.06
CA THR A 481 33.15 25.91 -2.79
C THR A 481 32.79 25.28 -4.13
N VAL A 482 31.50 25.07 -4.34
CA VAL A 482 30.93 24.50 -5.56
C VAL A 482 30.31 25.64 -6.38
N PRO A 483 30.70 25.82 -7.66
CA PRO A 483 29.96 26.67 -8.57
C PRO A 483 28.68 25.96 -9.02
N GLY A 484 27.53 26.56 -8.76
CA GLY A 484 26.24 26.02 -9.18
C GLY A 484 26.10 26.00 -10.71
N ILE A 485 25.52 24.93 -11.25
CA ILE A 485 25.31 24.76 -12.69
C ILE A 485 23.83 24.90 -13.11
N GLY A 486 22.94 25.04 -12.14
CA GLY A 486 21.49 25.13 -12.34
C GLY A 486 20.78 23.78 -12.44
N ARG A 487 19.47 23.81 -12.17
CA ARG A 487 18.58 22.64 -12.06
C ARG A 487 18.44 21.82 -13.34
N GLU A 488 18.36 22.49 -14.49
CA GLU A 488 18.26 21.82 -15.80
C GLU A 488 19.45 20.88 -16.03
N LYS A 489 20.67 21.39 -15.85
CA LYS A 489 21.90 20.59 -16.00
C LYS A 489 22.07 19.54 -14.91
N LEU A 490 21.61 19.81 -13.67
CA LEU A 490 21.53 18.79 -12.62
C LEU A 490 20.68 17.61 -13.11
N GLY A 491 19.47 17.89 -13.61
CA GLY A 491 18.55 16.90 -14.14
C GLY A 491 19.16 16.08 -15.28
N ASP A 492 19.78 16.73 -16.26
CA ASP A 492 20.45 16.04 -17.39
C ASP A 492 21.53 15.06 -16.92
N ILE A 493 22.37 15.49 -15.97
CA ILE A 493 23.46 14.66 -15.42
C ILE A 493 22.88 13.48 -14.67
N TYR A 494 21.91 13.71 -13.77
CA TYR A 494 21.32 12.66 -12.95
C TYR A 494 20.48 11.67 -13.77
N TYR A 495 19.77 12.15 -14.79
CA TYR A 495 19.00 11.29 -15.68
C TYR A 495 19.93 10.36 -16.46
N ARG A 496 20.99 10.90 -17.06
CA ARG A 496 22.00 10.08 -17.76
C ARG A 496 22.73 9.15 -16.80
N MET A 497 23.07 9.61 -15.59
CA MET A 497 23.70 8.79 -14.56
C MET A 497 22.83 7.56 -14.24
N ASN A 498 21.54 7.77 -13.93
CA ASN A 498 20.61 6.71 -13.58
C ASN A 498 20.36 5.74 -14.75
N THR A 499 20.18 6.27 -15.96
CA THR A 499 19.73 5.47 -17.11
C THR A 499 20.83 4.78 -17.91
N VAL A 500 22.10 5.20 -17.76
CA VAL A 500 23.22 4.69 -18.59
C VAL A 500 24.32 4.02 -17.77
N TYR A 501 24.63 4.51 -16.57
CA TYR A 501 25.86 4.12 -15.86
C TYR A 501 25.65 3.42 -14.53
N LEU A 502 24.61 3.79 -13.78
CA LEU A 502 24.33 3.12 -12.52
C LEU A 502 23.86 1.68 -12.77
N THR A 503 24.14 0.83 -11.79
CA THR A 503 23.79 -0.59 -11.79
C THR A 503 23.23 -0.94 -10.42
N ALA A 504 22.62 -2.11 -10.32
CA ALA A 504 21.87 -2.51 -9.13
C ALA A 504 22.65 -2.40 -7.81
N SER A 505 23.97 -2.61 -7.82
CA SER A 505 24.81 -2.55 -6.61
C SER A 505 25.70 -1.30 -6.55
N SER A 506 25.35 -0.22 -7.26
CA SER A 506 26.16 0.99 -7.27
C SER A 506 26.27 1.63 -5.88
N THR A 507 27.51 2.01 -5.54
CA THR A 507 27.90 2.73 -4.33
C THR A 507 27.98 4.24 -4.58
N PHE A 508 28.13 5.04 -3.53
CA PHE A 508 28.31 6.48 -3.66
C PHE A 508 29.57 6.86 -4.45
N SER A 509 30.67 6.12 -4.28
CA SER A 509 31.89 6.33 -5.08
C SER A 509 31.66 6.02 -6.57
N GLN A 510 30.89 4.98 -6.88
CA GLN A 510 30.49 4.68 -8.25
C GLN A 510 29.53 5.73 -8.82
N ALA A 511 28.63 6.29 -8.01
CA ALA A 511 27.78 7.41 -8.41
C ALA A 511 28.59 8.66 -8.76
N ARG A 512 29.62 9.00 -7.98
CA ARG A 512 30.56 10.08 -8.33
C ARG A 512 31.19 9.86 -9.70
N ALA A 513 31.73 8.66 -9.94
CA ALA A 513 32.35 8.32 -11.22
C ALA A 513 31.34 8.41 -12.39
N ALA A 514 30.12 7.91 -12.18
CA ALA A 514 29.04 7.94 -13.15
C ALA A 514 28.56 9.36 -13.46
N ALA A 515 28.42 10.23 -12.45
CA ALA A 515 28.05 11.63 -12.64
C ALA A 515 29.13 12.42 -13.40
N VAL A 516 30.42 12.18 -13.08
CA VAL A 516 31.54 12.79 -13.82
C VAL A 516 31.53 12.36 -15.29
N GLN A 517 31.27 11.08 -15.55
CA GLN A 517 31.16 10.58 -16.92
C GLN A 517 29.93 11.16 -17.64
N ALA A 518 28.78 11.24 -16.98
CA ALA A 518 27.58 11.84 -17.53
C ALA A 518 27.79 13.31 -17.92
N ALA A 519 28.39 14.11 -17.02
CA ALA A 519 28.74 15.50 -17.32
C ALA A 519 29.80 15.62 -18.43
N THR A 520 30.74 14.68 -18.51
CA THR A 520 31.76 14.64 -19.58
C THR A 520 31.11 14.40 -20.94
N ASP A 521 30.16 13.47 -21.03
CA ASP A 521 29.44 13.15 -22.25
C ASP A 521 28.56 14.32 -22.72
N LEU A 522 27.92 15.03 -21.79
CA LEU A 522 27.00 16.12 -22.08
C LEU A 522 27.71 17.45 -22.40
N PHE A 523 28.80 17.76 -21.70
CA PHE A 523 29.40 19.10 -21.70
C PHE A 523 30.90 19.10 -22.09
N GLY A 524 31.53 17.94 -22.17
CA GLY A 524 32.96 17.78 -22.45
C GLY A 524 33.84 17.65 -21.20
N SER A 525 34.98 16.97 -21.33
CA SER A 525 35.84 16.58 -20.18
C SER A 525 36.50 17.73 -19.42
N THR A 526 36.62 18.92 -20.03
CA THR A 526 37.22 20.12 -19.44
C THR A 526 36.18 21.19 -19.09
N SER A 527 34.89 20.83 -19.05
CA SER A 527 33.79 21.76 -18.81
C SER A 527 33.72 22.23 -17.35
N ALA A 528 33.04 23.35 -17.12
CA ALA A 528 32.78 23.84 -15.77
C ALA A 528 31.87 22.88 -15.00
N GLU A 529 30.97 22.20 -15.70
CA GLU A 529 30.02 21.21 -15.18
C GLU A 529 30.73 19.98 -14.62
N VAL A 530 31.70 19.42 -15.35
CA VAL A 530 32.52 18.30 -14.84
C VAL A 530 33.27 18.69 -13.58
N ASN A 531 33.79 19.92 -13.52
CA ASN A 531 34.46 20.43 -12.32
C ASN A 531 33.48 20.61 -11.15
N ALA A 532 32.29 21.17 -11.40
CA ALA A 532 31.24 21.35 -10.39
C ALA A 532 30.75 20.01 -9.81
N VAL A 533 30.61 18.97 -10.65
CA VAL A 533 30.28 17.60 -10.19
C VAL A 533 31.35 17.09 -9.23
N LYS A 534 32.64 17.18 -9.60
CA LYS A 534 33.74 16.72 -8.72
C LYS A 534 33.74 17.47 -7.38
N LEU A 535 33.64 18.80 -7.43
CA LEU A 535 33.65 19.63 -6.23
C LEU A 535 32.44 19.37 -5.32
N SER A 536 31.25 19.12 -5.88
CA SER A 536 30.07 18.82 -5.05
C SER A 536 30.17 17.47 -4.35
N PHE A 537 30.70 16.43 -5.02
CA PHE A 537 30.98 15.15 -4.35
C PHE A 537 32.11 15.27 -3.31
N ASP A 538 33.17 16.03 -3.60
CA ASP A 538 34.24 16.31 -2.63
C ASP A 538 33.67 17.01 -1.38
N ALA A 539 32.77 17.98 -1.56
CA ALA A 539 32.17 18.76 -0.50
C ALA A 539 31.32 17.93 0.48
N VAL A 540 30.80 16.78 0.05
CA VAL A 540 30.09 15.82 0.91
C VAL A 540 30.96 14.62 1.30
N GLY A 541 32.25 14.63 0.99
CA GLY A 541 33.22 13.63 1.45
C GLY A 541 33.20 12.30 0.69
N ILE A 542 32.72 12.28 -0.55
CA ILE A 542 32.75 11.11 -1.43
C ILE A 542 33.87 11.32 -2.45
N ASN A 543 34.94 10.53 -2.39
CA ASN A 543 36.15 10.70 -3.22
C ASN A 543 36.29 9.65 -4.33
#